data_AF-A0A194VVB2-F1
#
_entry.id   AF-A0A194VVB2-F1
#
_cell.length_a   1.000
_cell.length_b   1.000
_cell.length_c   1.000
_cell.angle_alpha   90.00
_cell.angle_beta   90.00
_cell.angle_gamma   90.00
#
_symmetry.space_group_name_H-M   'P 1'
#
loop_
_entity.id
_entity.type
_entity.pdbx_description
1 polymer ?
#
loop_
_entity_poly.entity_id
_entity_poly.type
_entity_poly.pdbx_seq_one_letter_code
_entity_poly.pdbx_strand_id
1 'polypeptide(L)'
;MYVVSSPQLLTAIQSQFRTLSFTAIEANIAANLLGCKRSTIDIIAGDVTKDEGYLMSFPKYVHSALSAGPGLDAMNRRAVQVISKSLDDWSEKGATKIQLWRWVRHELLLASTEGVYGPKNPFRDPAMEEAWYTFEPKMMMFILRLFPLCRSGSV
;
A
#
# COMPACT_ATOMS: atom_id res chain seq x y z
N MET A 1 4.68 -5.63 24.08
CA MET A 1 4.78 -4.50 23.12
C MET A 1 5.42 -3.34 23.87
N TYR A 2 6.56 -2.83 23.41
CA TYR A 2 7.21 -1.66 24.00
C TYR A 2 6.89 -0.44 23.13
N VAL A 3 6.44 0.65 23.75
CA VAL A 3 6.12 1.90 23.06
C VAL A 3 7.22 2.90 23.40
N VAL A 4 7.94 3.37 22.38
CA VAL A 4 8.96 4.41 22.53
C VAL A 4 8.37 5.72 22.01
N SER A 5 8.15 6.67 22.92
CA SER A 5 7.55 7.98 22.62
C SER A 5 8.57 9.13 22.56
N SER A 6 9.87 8.84 22.74
CA SER A 6 10.95 9.82 22.72
C SER A 6 11.49 10.01 21.29
N PRO A 7 11.37 11.22 20.69
CA PRO A 7 11.89 11.49 19.35
C PRO A 7 13.40 11.27 19.23
N GLN A 8 14.15 11.50 20.32
CA GLN A 8 15.61 11.36 20.36
C GLN A 8 16.08 9.92 20.14
N LEU A 9 15.21 8.93 20.38
CA LEU A 9 15.51 7.51 20.21
C LEU A 9 15.14 6.97 18.82
N LEU A 10 14.42 7.74 17.99
CA LEU A 10 13.90 7.25 16.70
C LEU A 10 15.02 6.81 15.75
N THR A 11 16.02 7.67 15.55
CA THR A 11 17.15 7.35 14.66
C THR A 11 17.96 6.16 15.16
N ALA A 12 18.17 6.06 16.47
CA ALA A 12 18.87 4.93 17.08
C ALA A 12 18.11 3.61 16.80
N ILE A 13 16.79 3.61 16.98
CA ILE A 13 15.93 2.45 16.70
C ILE A 13 15.92 2.10 15.21
N GLN A 14 15.71 3.08 14.33
CA GLN A 14 15.64 2.88 12.87
C GLN A 14 16.96 2.37 12.29
N SER A 15 18.10 2.81 12.83
CA SER A 15 19.43 2.35 12.41
C SER A 15 19.69 0.87 12.76
N GLN A 16 18.95 0.31 13.72
CA GLN A 16 19.10 -1.06 14.20
C GLN A 16 18.17 -2.05 13.49
N PHE A 17 17.85 -1.82 12.21
CA PHE A 17 16.89 -2.62 11.44
C PHE A 17 17.20 -4.13 11.33
N ARG A 18 18.47 -4.54 11.55
CA ARG A 18 18.86 -5.96 11.62
C ARG A 18 18.60 -6.58 13.00
N THR A 19 18.65 -5.79 14.06
CA THR A 19 18.40 -6.20 15.45
C THR A 19 16.90 -6.12 15.77
N LEU A 20 16.24 -5.09 15.26
CA LEU A 20 14.80 -4.86 15.34
C LEU A 20 14.22 -5.16 13.96
N SER A 21 13.96 -6.44 13.68
CA SER A 21 13.45 -6.89 12.38
C SER A 21 12.01 -6.41 12.15
N PHE A 22 11.88 -5.31 11.42
CA PHE A 22 10.60 -4.87 10.84
C PHE A 22 10.13 -5.80 9.72
N THR A 23 11.06 -6.50 9.08
CA THR A 23 10.80 -7.53 8.06
C THR A 23 9.98 -8.71 8.60
N ALA A 24 10.00 -8.99 9.91
CA ALA A 24 9.10 -9.95 10.53
C ALA A 24 7.61 -9.52 10.49
N ILE A 25 7.33 -8.21 10.53
CA ILE A 25 5.97 -7.68 10.35
C ILE A 25 5.55 -7.84 8.89
N GLU A 26 6.43 -7.55 7.95
CA GLU A 26 6.18 -7.74 6.51
C GLU A 26 5.92 -9.20 6.14
N ALA A 27 6.67 -10.14 6.72
CA ALA A 27 6.40 -11.58 6.57
C ALA A 27 4.99 -11.96 7.10
N ASN A 28 4.54 -11.36 8.20
CA ASN A 28 3.18 -11.55 8.70
C ASN A 28 2.12 -10.94 7.78
N ILE A 29 2.41 -9.81 7.13
CA ILE A 29 1.52 -9.23 6.10
C ILE A 29 1.36 -10.23 4.94
N ALA A 30 2.46 -10.79 4.43
CA ALA A 30 2.41 -11.79 3.37
C ALA A 30 1.63 -13.05 3.78
N ALA A 31 1.84 -13.52 5.01
CA ALA A 31 1.21 -14.73 5.51
C ALA A 31 -0.29 -14.59 5.83
N ASN A 32 -0.71 -13.41 6.29
CA ASN A 32 -2.04 -13.24 6.89
C ASN A 32 -2.95 -12.28 6.12
N LEU A 33 -2.41 -11.46 5.22
CA LEU A 33 -3.18 -10.40 4.54
C LEU A 33 -3.21 -10.57 3.02
N LEU A 34 -2.08 -10.91 2.40
CA LEU A 34 -1.94 -10.90 0.94
C LEU A 34 -2.50 -12.17 0.26
N GLY A 35 -2.99 -13.14 1.03
CA GLY A 35 -3.53 -14.40 0.47
C GLY A 35 -2.48 -15.25 -0.25
N CYS A 36 -1.19 -15.08 0.08
CA CYS A 36 -0.10 -15.80 -0.56
C CYS A 36 -0.17 -17.32 -0.27
N LYS A 37 0.25 -18.14 -1.24
CA LYS A 37 0.44 -19.58 -1.04
C LYS A 37 1.57 -19.83 -0.03
N ARG A 38 1.54 -20.99 0.64
CA ARG A 38 2.56 -21.35 1.64
C ARG A 38 3.98 -21.30 1.07
N SER A 39 4.20 -21.87 -0.11
CA SER A 39 5.50 -21.83 -0.80
C SER A 39 5.98 -20.41 -1.10
N THR A 40 5.07 -19.48 -1.41
CA THR A 40 5.41 -18.07 -1.60
C THR A 40 5.79 -17.40 -0.28
N ILE A 41 5.06 -17.70 0.80
CA ILE A 41 5.38 -17.19 2.14
C ILE A 41 6.75 -17.69 2.59
N ASP A 42 7.08 -18.95 2.34
CA ASP A 42 8.38 -19.53 2.71
C ASP A 42 9.55 -18.84 1.97
N ILE A 43 9.33 -18.37 0.73
CA ILE A 43 10.32 -17.56 -0.01
C ILE A 43 10.43 -16.15 0.60
N ILE A 44 9.30 -15.49 0.88
CA ILE A 44 9.27 -14.13 1.43
C ILE A 44 9.91 -14.09 2.82
N ALA A 45 9.61 -15.08 3.66
CA ALA A 45 10.03 -15.14 5.06
C ALA A 45 11.33 -15.92 5.30
N GLY A 46 11.91 -16.55 4.27
CA GLY A 46 13.03 -17.48 4.42
C GLY A 46 14.31 -16.85 4.96
N ASP A 47 14.66 -15.64 4.51
CA ASP A 47 15.88 -14.93 4.90
C ASP A 47 15.60 -13.43 5.09
N VAL A 48 14.95 -13.07 6.20
CA VAL A 48 14.46 -11.70 6.45
C VAL A 48 15.54 -10.69 6.88
N THR A 49 16.79 -11.12 7.07
CA THR A 49 17.92 -10.30 7.53
C THR A 49 19.11 -10.26 6.57
N LYS A 50 19.15 -11.16 5.57
CA LYS A 50 20.21 -11.19 4.55
C LYS A 50 19.87 -10.24 3.41
N ASP A 51 20.87 -9.58 2.88
CA ASP A 51 20.70 -8.56 1.83
C ASP A 51 20.13 -9.13 0.51
N GLU A 52 20.27 -10.44 0.31
CA GLU A 52 19.78 -11.19 -0.85
C GLU A 52 18.37 -11.77 -0.64
N GLY A 53 17.85 -11.65 0.59
CA GLY A 53 16.48 -12.05 0.91
C GLY A 53 15.45 -11.22 0.13
N TYR A 54 14.28 -11.80 -0.11
CA TYR A 54 13.20 -11.13 -0.84
C TYR A 54 12.83 -9.78 -0.21
N LEU A 55 12.60 -9.74 1.12
CA LEU A 55 12.19 -8.51 1.80
C LEU A 55 13.28 -7.42 1.84
N MET A 56 14.56 -7.81 1.84
CA MET A 56 15.68 -6.85 1.79
C MET A 56 15.94 -6.31 0.38
N SER A 57 15.60 -7.08 -0.65
CA SER A 57 15.72 -6.66 -2.05
C SER A 57 14.49 -5.92 -2.58
N PHE A 58 13.30 -6.21 -2.04
CA PHE A 58 12.03 -5.61 -2.46
C PHE A 58 12.04 -4.07 -2.51
N PRO A 59 12.54 -3.35 -1.48
CA PRO A 59 12.64 -1.89 -1.53
C PRO A 59 13.47 -1.40 -2.71
N LYS A 60 14.55 -2.10 -3.12
CA LYS A 60 15.38 -1.69 -4.25
C LYS A 60 14.58 -1.67 -5.56
N TYR A 61 13.72 -2.67 -5.75
CA TYR A 61 12.84 -2.74 -6.92
C TYR A 61 11.78 -1.64 -6.88
N VAL A 62 11.09 -1.46 -5.75
CA VAL A 62 10.04 -0.43 -5.60
C VAL A 62 10.63 0.98 -5.72
N HIS A 63 11.75 1.26 -5.04
CA HIS A 63 12.39 2.58 -5.09
C HIS A 63 12.88 2.93 -6.48
N SER A 64 13.34 1.97 -7.28
CA SER A 64 13.78 2.28 -8.65
C SER A 64 12.64 2.84 -9.52
N ALA A 65 11.42 2.32 -9.38
CA ALA A 65 10.25 2.84 -10.07
C ALA A 65 9.81 4.23 -9.58
N LEU A 66 10.08 4.53 -8.30
CA LEU A 66 9.71 5.80 -7.64
C LEU A 66 10.86 6.82 -7.60
N SER A 67 12.02 6.49 -8.17
CA SER A 67 13.16 7.39 -8.22
C SER A 67 12.95 8.46 -9.28
N ALA A 68 13.65 9.59 -9.13
CA ALA A 68 13.63 10.66 -10.12
C ALA A 68 13.96 10.11 -11.52
N GLY A 69 13.07 10.33 -12.48
CA GLY A 69 13.20 9.82 -13.83
C GLY A 69 11.87 9.56 -14.52
N PRO A 70 11.90 8.97 -15.73
CA PRO A 70 10.72 8.85 -16.60
C PRO A 70 9.56 8.07 -15.98
N GLY A 71 9.84 7.09 -15.12
CA GLY A 71 8.82 6.30 -14.42
C GLY A 71 7.99 7.16 -13.49
N LEU A 72 8.64 7.87 -12.55
CA LEU A 72 7.96 8.77 -11.63
C LEU A 72 7.26 9.92 -12.36
N ASP A 73 7.87 10.46 -13.43
CA ASP A 73 7.26 11.52 -14.24
C ASP A 73 5.96 11.05 -14.90
N ALA A 74 5.93 9.82 -15.43
CA ALA A 74 4.74 9.23 -16.02
C ALA A 74 3.64 9.00 -14.98
N MET A 75 4.00 8.48 -13.80
CA MET A 75 3.06 8.29 -12.68
C MET A 75 2.44 9.63 -12.24
N ASN A 76 3.28 10.65 -12.02
CA ASN A 76 2.84 11.98 -11.61
C ASN A 76 1.97 12.65 -12.67
N ARG A 77 2.37 12.59 -13.94
CA ARG A 77 1.56 13.11 -15.05
C ARG A 77 0.18 12.47 -15.07
N ARG A 78 0.11 11.15 -14.87
CA ARG A 78 -1.16 10.44 -14.84
C ARG A 78 -2.03 10.86 -13.65
N ALA A 79 -1.45 10.96 -12.46
CA ALA A 79 -2.15 11.42 -11.27
C ALA A 79 -2.74 12.83 -11.44
N VAL A 80 -1.96 13.76 -11.98
CA VAL A 80 -2.42 15.14 -12.26
C VAL A 80 -3.56 15.14 -13.28
N GLN A 81 -3.47 14.34 -14.34
CA GLN A 81 -4.53 14.25 -15.36
C GLN A 81 -5.88 13.79 -14.77
N VAL A 82 -5.85 12.85 -13.81
CA VAL A 82 -7.06 12.39 -13.11
C VAL A 82 -7.71 13.54 -12.35
N ILE A 83 -6.92 14.25 -11.54
CA ILE A 83 -7.42 15.35 -10.70
C ILE A 83 -7.90 16.52 -11.57
N SER A 84 -7.15 16.90 -12.60
CA SER A 84 -7.53 17.98 -13.53
C SER A 84 -8.87 17.67 -14.20
N LYS A 85 -9.04 16.45 -14.73
CA LYS A 85 -10.29 16.02 -15.33
C LYS A 85 -11.47 16.12 -14.35
N SER A 86 -11.28 15.67 -13.11
CA SER A 86 -12.33 15.78 -12.08
C SER A 86 -12.70 17.22 -11.79
N LEU A 87 -11.71 18.11 -11.68
CA LEU A 87 -11.96 19.55 -11.46
C LEU A 87 -12.68 20.20 -12.64
N ASP A 88 -12.32 19.84 -13.87
CA ASP A 88 -13.01 20.30 -15.08
C ASP A 88 -14.48 19.85 -15.05
N ASP A 89 -14.75 18.56 -14.77
CA ASP A 89 -16.10 18.01 -14.64
C ASP A 89 -16.93 18.69 -13.53
N TRP A 90 -16.27 19.20 -12.47
CA TRP A 90 -16.92 20.00 -11.43
C TRP A 90 -17.18 21.43 -11.85
N SER A 91 -16.29 22.03 -12.63
CA SER A 91 -16.44 23.42 -13.11
C SER A 91 -17.69 23.59 -13.98
N GLU A 92 -18.05 22.56 -14.75
CA GLU A 92 -19.23 22.52 -15.62
C GLU A 92 -20.56 22.48 -14.84
N LYS A 93 -20.53 22.02 -13.58
CA LYS A 93 -21.74 21.88 -12.74
C LYS A 93 -22.15 23.18 -12.03
N GLY A 94 -21.33 24.22 -12.10
CA GLY A 94 -21.55 25.47 -11.37
C GLY A 94 -21.45 25.30 -9.85
N ALA A 95 -22.03 26.23 -9.09
CA ALA A 95 -21.94 26.23 -7.62
C ALA A 95 -22.59 24.98 -7.00
N THR A 96 -21.78 24.03 -6.55
CA THR A 96 -22.23 22.74 -6.03
C THR A 96 -21.70 22.48 -4.62
N LYS A 97 -22.52 21.87 -3.77
CA LYS A 97 -22.11 21.39 -2.45
C LYS A 97 -21.60 19.96 -2.55
N ILE A 98 -20.36 19.71 -2.13
CA ILE A 98 -19.74 18.39 -2.13
C ILE A 98 -19.37 17.95 -0.71
N GLN A 99 -19.29 16.64 -0.49
CA GLN A 99 -18.67 16.08 0.72
C GLN A 99 -17.16 16.06 0.53
N LEU A 100 -16.47 17.12 0.98
CA LEU A 100 -15.04 17.34 0.71
C LEU A 100 -14.18 16.12 1.02
N TRP A 101 -14.34 15.51 2.20
CA TRP A 101 -13.57 14.32 2.58
C TRP A 101 -13.78 13.16 1.61
N ARG A 102 -15.04 12.85 1.27
CA ARG A 102 -15.36 11.74 0.35
C ARG A 102 -14.78 12.00 -1.04
N TRP A 103 -14.88 13.23 -1.52
CA TRP A 103 -14.32 13.62 -2.82
C TRP A 103 -12.78 13.53 -2.82
N VAL A 104 -12.09 14.17 -1.87
CA VAL A 104 -10.61 14.12 -1.77
C VAL A 104 -10.10 12.68 -1.68
N ARG A 105 -10.78 11.84 -0.89
CA ARG A 105 -10.40 10.44 -0.71
C ARG A 105 -10.51 9.64 -2.01
N HIS A 106 -11.59 9.86 -2.77
CA HIS A 106 -11.81 9.26 -4.07
C HIS A 106 -10.75 9.69 -5.09
N GLU A 107 -10.52 11.01 -5.20
CA GLU A 107 -9.53 11.56 -6.15
C GLU A 107 -8.13 11.03 -5.86
N LEU A 108 -7.71 11.02 -4.59
CA LEU A 108 -6.38 10.53 -4.22
C LEU A 108 -6.23 9.03 -4.47
N LEU A 109 -7.28 8.24 -4.21
CA LEU A 109 -7.27 6.81 -4.51
C LEU A 109 -7.11 6.57 -6.01
N LEU A 110 -7.93 7.21 -6.84
CA LEU A 110 -7.86 7.06 -8.29
C LEU A 110 -6.56 7.59 -8.87
N ALA A 111 -6.11 8.78 -8.47
CA ALA A 111 -4.87 9.37 -8.98
C ALA A 111 -3.65 8.49 -8.67
N SER A 112 -3.57 7.95 -7.45
CA SER A 112 -2.47 7.07 -7.04
C SER A 112 -2.51 5.73 -7.77
N THR A 113 -3.70 5.11 -7.85
CA THR A 113 -3.88 3.78 -8.46
C THR A 113 -3.76 3.82 -9.98
N GLU A 114 -4.15 4.91 -10.64
CA GLU A 114 -3.90 5.13 -12.07
C GLU A 114 -2.41 5.28 -12.35
N GLY A 115 -1.64 5.94 -11.47
CA GLY A 115 -0.19 6.02 -11.59
C GLY A 115 0.48 4.65 -11.50
N VAL A 116 0.02 3.79 -10.57
CA VAL A 116 0.63 2.47 -10.31
C VAL A 116 0.19 1.40 -11.32
N TYR A 117 -1.11 1.27 -11.56
CA TYR A 117 -1.67 0.19 -12.41
C TYR A 117 -1.86 0.59 -13.87
N GLY A 118 -1.87 1.90 -14.17
CA GLY A 118 -2.08 2.40 -15.52
C GLY A 118 -3.42 1.94 -16.11
N PRO A 119 -3.45 1.49 -17.39
CA PRO A 119 -4.69 1.08 -18.06
C PRO A 119 -5.46 -0.06 -17.40
N LYS A 120 -4.80 -0.85 -16.53
CA LYS A 120 -5.39 -2.02 -15.85
C LYS A 120 -5.84 -1.69 -14.42
N ASN A 121 -6.05 -0.41 -14.10
CA ASN A 121 -6.45 0.00 -12.76
C ASN A 121 -7.83 -0.60 -12.37
N PRO A 122 -7.89 -1.48 -11.35
CA PRO A 122 -9.14 -2.08 -10.92
C PRO A 122 -10.05 -1.08 -10.20
N PHE A 123 -9.51 0.02 -9.68
CA PHE A 123 -10.27 1.05 -8.95
C PHE A 123 -11.13 1.93 -9.86
N ARG A 124 -11.08 1.74 -11.18
CA ARG A 124 -12.07 2.32 -12.10
C ARG A 124 -13.47 1.72 -11.90
N ASP A 125 -13.54 0.51 -11.35
CA ASP A 125 -14.78 -0.08 -10.89
C ASP A 125 -15.09 0.45 -9.47
N PRO A 126 -16.21 1.19 -9.28
CA PRO A 126 -16.61 1.68 -7.97
C PRO A 126 -16.76 0.57 -6.91
N ALA A 127 -17.11 -0.65 -7.32
CA ALA A 127 -17.22 -1.78 -6.39
C ALA A 127 -15.87 -2.14 -5.75
N MET A 128 -14.75 -1.93 -6.47
CA MET A 128 -13.41 -2.15 -5.93
C MET A 128 -13.05 -1.11 -4.87
N GLU A 129 -13.40 0.15 -5.11
CA GLU A 129 -13.21 1.23 -4.13
C GLU A 129 -14.03 1.00 -2.85
N GLU A 130 -15.29 0.59 -2.98
CA GLU A 130 -16.14 0.25 -1.83
C GLU A 130 -15.60 -0.95 -1.04
N ALA A 131 -15.16 -1.99 -1.75
CA ALA A 131 -14.52 -3.15 -1.13
C ALA A 131 -13.23 -2.75 -0.39
N TRP A 132 -12.42 -1.87 -1.00
CA TRP A 132 -11.19 -1.36 -0.38
C TRP A 132 -11.47 -0.61 0.92
N TYR A 133 -12.44 0.31 0.95
CA TYR A 133 -12.78 1.02 2.19
C TYR A 133 -13.47 0.15 3.24
N THR A 134 -14.02 -1.00 2.84
CA THR A 134 -14.48 -2.03 3.78
C THR A 134 -13.32 -2.83 4.37
N PHE A 135 -12.27 -3.06 3.59
CA PHE A 135 -11.11 -3.88 3.92
C PHE A 135 -10.04 -3.11 4.72
N GLU A 136 -9.67 -1.90 4.29
CA GLU A 136 -8.54 -1.11 4.81
C GLU A 136 -8.55 -0.94 6.34
N PRO A 137 -9.68 -0.59 7.00
CA PRO A 137 -9.71 -0.44 8.46
C PRO A 137 -9.46 -1.75 9.23
N LYS A 138 -9.62 -2.90 8.56
CA LYS A 138 -9.49 -4.24 9.15
C LYS A 138 -8.10 -4.85 8.92
N MET A 139 -7.24 -4.24 8.09
CA MET A 139 -5.93 -4.81 7.73
C MET A 139 -5.09 -5.16 8.96
N MET A 140 -5.01 -4.26 9.95
CA MET A 140 -4.21 -4.49 11.16
C MET A 140 -4.71 -5.70 11.97
N MET A 141 -6.03 -5.92 12.01
CA MET A 141 -6.61 -7.07 12.70
C MET A 141 -6.22 -8.40 12.04
N PHE A 142 -6.08 -8.42 10.71
CA PHE A 142 -5.58 -9.60 9.99
C PHE A 142 -4.07 -9.81 10.21
N ILE A 143 -3.28 -8.74 10.14
CA ILE A 143 -1.81 -8.79 10.35
C ILE A 143 -1.47 -9.34 11.74
N LEU A 144 -2.19 -8.87 12.77
CA LEU A 144 -2.02 -9.32 14.16
C LEU A 144 -2.74 -10.63 14.49
N ARG A 145 -3.40 -11.26 13.49
CA ARG A 145 -4.17 -12.51 13.63
C ARG A 145 -5.28 -12.44 14.68
N LEU A 146 -5.85 -11.25 14.87
CA LEU A 146 -6.99 -11.01 15.75
C LEU A 146 -8.33 -11.29 15.06
N PHE A 147 -8.34 -11.41 13.73
CA PHE A 147 -9.45 -11.97 12.97
C PHE A 147 -9.10 -13.33 12.35
N PRO A 148 -10.09 -14.22 12.20
CA PRO A 148 -9.89 -15.50 11.53
C PRO A 148 -9.48 -15.27 10.07
N LEU A 149 -8.43 -15.98 9.65
CA LEU A 149 -8.04 -16.03 8.25
C LEU A 149 -9.13 -16.75 7.46
N CYS A 150 -9.55 -16.18 6.32
CA CYS A 150 -10.26 -16.96 5.31
C CYS A 150 -9.30 -18.04 4.80
N ARG A 151 -9.36 -19.23 5.39
CA ARG A 151 -8.70 -20.41 4.86
C ARG A 151 -9.42 -20.77 3.57
N SER A 152 -8.88 -20.34 2.44
CA SER A 152 -9.13 -21.00 1.17
C SER A 152 -8.88 -22.50 1.39
N GLY A 153 -9.92 -23.30 1.13
CA GLY A 153 -9.98 -24.71 1.45
C GLY A 153 -8.75 -25.46 0.94
N SER A 154 -8.24 -26.33 1.79
CA SER A 154 -7.31 -27.40 1.42
C SER A 154 -8.03 -28.32 0.43
N VAL A 155 -7.60 -28.32 -0.82
CA VAL A 155 -7.73 -29.45 -1.73
C VAL A 155 -6.34 -29.78 -2.22
#